data_AF-A0A1J5HRI2-F1
#
_entry.id   AF-A0A1J5HRI2-F1
#
_cell.length_a   1.000
_cell.length_b   1.000
_cell.length_c   1.000
_cell.angle_alpha   90.00
_cell.angle_beta   90.00
_cell.angle_gamma   90.00
#
_symmetry.space_group_name_H-M   'P 1'
#
loop_
_entity.id
_entity.type
_entity.pdbx_description
1 polymer ?
#
loop_
_entity_poly.entity_id
_entity_poly.type
_entity_poly.pdbx_seq_one_letter_code
_entity_poly.pdbx_strand_id
1 'polypeptide(L)'
;MVDKIKDHMIKTGESDQFFPIAISPFAYNETAAQDYYHLSRDEALAQGYKWRDNYSAQIVAPGMPECATCGKSFKITSQEKALYGKIGLSSPDQCCDCRHNLLMSMRNPRHVWNRRCGNCGYDVESSFSEDMSEIVYCEKCYLKVV
;
A
#
# COMPACT_ATOMS: atom_id res chain seq x y z
N MET A 1 15.94 -26.96 -21.25
CA MET A 1 15.79 -26.96 -19.76
C MET A 1 14.42 -26.45 -19.36
N VAL A 2 13.99 -25.30 -19.90
CA VAL A 2 12.66 -24.71 -19.69
C VAL A 2 11.52 -25.67 -20.04
N ASP A 3 11.61 -26.41 -21.14
CA ASP A 3 10.51 -27.31 -21.57
C ASP A 3 10.28 -28.46 -20.56
N LYS A 4 11.36 -29.01 -20.00
CA LYS A 4 11.26 -30.03 -18.94
C LYS A 4 10.57 -29.51 -17.67
N ILE A 5 10.77 -28.23 -17.34
CA ILE A 5 10.13 -27.57 -16.20
C ILE A 5 8.65 -27.36 -16.49
N LYS A 6 8.30 -26.88 -17.69
CA LYS A 6 6.90 -26.72 -18.10
C LYS A 6 6.13 -28.03 -18.07
N ASP A 7 6.69 -29.09 -18.66
CA ASP A 7 6.06 -30.41 -18.68
C ASP A 7 5.87 -30.97 -17.26
N HIS A 8 6.83 -30.73 -16.37
CA HIS A 8 6.73 -31.12 -14.96
C HIS A 8 5.61 -30.36 -14.25
N MET A 9 5.58 -29.02 -14.37
CA MET A 9 4.59 -28.17 -13.71
C MET A 9 3.17 -28.46 -14.21
N ILE A 10 2.98 -28.75 -15.50
CA ILE A 10 1.68 -29.16 -16.06
C ILE A 10 1.27 -30.52 -15.48
N LYS A 11 2.21 -31.47 -15.39
CA LYS A 11 1.95 -32.81 -14.85
C LYS A 11 1.62 -32.79 -13.35
N THR A 12 2.25 -31.92 -12.57
CA THR A 12 2.00 -31.76 -11.13
C THR A 12 0.81 -30.84 -10.83
N GLY A 13 0.26 -30.15 -11.84
CA GLY A 13 -0.85 -29.19 -11.68
C GLY A 13 -0.42 -27.87 -11.03
N GLU A 14 0.88 -27.58 -11.01
CA GLU A 14 1.46 -26.38 -10.41
C GLU A 14 1.44 -25.17 -11.36
N SER A 15 1.17 -25.38 -12.66
CA SER A 15 1.27 -24.36 -13.71
C SER A 15 0.37 -23.13 -13.50
N ASP A 16 -0.66 -23.24 -12.68
CA ASP A 16 -1.67 -22.21 -12.46
C ASP A 16 -1.95 -21.95 -10.97
N GLN A 17 -1.04 -22.41 -10.10
CA GLN A 17 -1.13 -22.19 -8.66
C GLN A 17 -0.25 -21.01 -8.24
N PHE A 18 -0.70 -20.25 -7.25
CA PHE A 18 0.16 -19.27 -6.59
C PHE A 18 1.27 -19.99 -5.82
N PHE A 19 2.39 -19.30 -5.65
CA PHE A 19 3.45 -19.77 -4.77
C PHE A 19 2.93 -20.02 -3.35
N PRO A 20 3.38 -21.09 -2.67
CA PRO A 20 2.97 -21.34 -1.30
C PRO A 20 3.28 -20.16 -0.37
N ILE A 21 2.34 -19.79 0.49
CA ILE A 21 2.51 -18.69 1.46
C ILE A 21 3.76 -18.91 2.34
N ALA A 22 4.09 -20.17 2.64
CA ALA A 22 5.25 -20.56 3.44
C ALA A 22 6.59 -20.03 2.88
N ILE A 23 6.69 -19.89 1.55
CA ILE A 23 7.91 -19.40 0.90
C ILE A 23 7.95 -17.87 0.76
N SER A 24 6.90 -17.15 1.18
CA SER A 24 6.93 -15.69 1.22
C SER A 24 8.08 -15.20 2.13
N PRO A 25 8.94 -14.29 1.64
CA PRO A 25 10.00 -13.70 2.45
C PRO A 25 9.48 -12.63 3.41
N PHE A 26 8.25 -12.15 3.23
CA PHE A 26 7.63 -11.09 4.04
C PHE A 26 6.46 -11.62 4.86
N ALA A 27 6.28 -11.07 6.06
CA ALA A 27 5.08 -11.29 6.86
C ALA A 27 3.90 -10.47 6.32
N TYR A 28 2.66 -10.91 6.59
CA TYR A 28 1.44 -10.29 6.07
C TYR A 28 1.40 -8.79 6.32
N ASN A 29 1.72 -8.40 7.57
CA ASN A 29 1.70 -7.02 8.04
C ASN A 29 2.79 -6.11 7.45
N GLU A 30 3.73 -6.66 6.69
CA GLU A 30 4.77 -5.90 5.98
C GLU A 30 4.47 -5.73 4.49
N THR A 31 3.42 -6.40 4.01
CA THR A 31 3.05 -6.38 2.59
C THR A 31 1.93 -5.40 2.33
N ALA A 32 1.80 -5.00 1.06
CA ALA A 32 0.66 -4.26 0.57
C ALA A 32 -0.69 -4.95 0.84
N ALA A 33 -0.72 -6.25 1.14
CA ALA A 33 -1.96 -6.91 1.54
C ALA A 33 -2.52 -6.29 2.82
N GLN A 34 -1.69 -6.02 3.83
CA GLN A 34 -2.13 -5.36 5.06
C GLN A 34 -2.59 -3.92 4.82
N ASP A 35 -2.04 -3.21 3.82
CA ASP A 35 -2.44 -1.83 3.53
C ASP A 35 -3.87 -1.72 2.99
N TYR A 36 -4.35 -2.76 2.28
CA TYR A 36 -5.67 -2.75 1.62
C TYR A 36 -6.67 -3.71 2.27
N TYR A 37 -6.20 -4.80 2.86
CA TYR A 37 -6.99 -5.86 3.47
C TYR A 37 -6.48 -6.06 4.89
N HIS A 38 -6.92 -5.18 5.79
CA HIS A 38 -6.49 -5.24 7.17
C HIS A 38 -6.96 -6.55 7.82
N LEU A 39 -6.00 -7.40 8.19
CA LEU A 39 -6.24 -8.53 9.07
C LEU A 39 -5.66 -8.24 10.45
N SER A 40 -6.32 -8.77 11.48
CA SER A 40 -5.71 -8.90 12.79
C SER A 40 -4.60 -9.96 12.76
N ARG A 41 -3.72 -9.90 13.75
CA ARG A 41 -2.65 -10.89 13.94
C ARG A 41 -3.19 -12.31 13.97
N ASP A 42 -4.26 -12.53 14.72
CA ASP A 42 -4.82 -13.86 14.94
C ASP A 42 -5.49 -14.40 13.66
N GLU A 43 -6.19 -13.54 12.90
CA GLU A 43 -6.76 -13.90 11.60
C GLU A 43 -5.68 -14.23 10.58
N ALA A 44 -4.59 -13.45 10.54
CA ALA A 44 -3.49 -13.68 9.61
C ALA A 44 -2.80 -15.03 9.91
N LEU A 45 -2.55 -15.33 11.19
CA LEU A 45 -1.97 -16.60 11.62
C LEU A 45 -2.92 -17.78 11.34
N ALA A 46 -4.23 -17.62 11.55
CA ALA A 46 -5.23 -18.63 11.24
C ALA A 46 -5.29 -18.97 9.74
N GLN A 47 -5.04 -17.98 8.88
CA GLN A 47 -4.93 -18.15 7.42
C GLN A 47 -3.56 -18.68 6.97
N GLY A 48 -2.64 -18.97 7.89
CA GLY A 48 -1.32 -19.51 7.60
C GLY A 48 -0.28 -18.48 7.15
N TYR A 49 -0.57 -17.18 7.31
CA TYR A 49 0.41 -16.13 7.03
C TYR A 49 1.39 -15.96 8.19
N LYS A 50 2.59 -15.48 7.87
CA LYS A 50 3.57 -15.03 8.87
C LYS A 50 3.15 -13.67 9.40
N TRP A 51 3.43 -13.39 10.67
CA TRP A 51 3.23 -12.09 11.30
C TRP A 51 4.52 -11.62 11.98
N ARG A 52 4.83 -10.33 11.88
CA ARG A 52 6.05 -9.74 12.46
C ARG A 52 5.71 -8.69 13.52
N ASP A 53 5.95 -9.02 14.79
CA ASP A 53 5.65 -8.14 15.92
C ASP A 53 6.64 -6.96 16.06
N ASN A 54 7.94 -7.19 15.79
CA ASN A 54 9.01 -6.20 15.98
C ASN A 54 9.54 -5.65 14.65
N TYR A 55 8.73 -4.87 13.94
CA TYR A 55 9.12 -4.24 12.66
C TYR A 55 10.10 -3.06 12.84
N SER A 56 9.96 -2.30 13.92
CA SER A 56 10.54 -0.95 14.05
C SER A 56 11.79 -0.85 14.95
N ALA A 57 12.41 -1.97 15.33
CA ALA A 57 13.69 -1.93 16.04
C ALA A 57 14.85 -1.65 15.06
N GLN A 58 14.81 -0.49 14.39
CA GLN A 58 16.06 0.11 13.94
C GLN A 58 16.87 0.37 15.21
N ILE A 59 18.15 0.00 15.21
CA ILE A 59 19.06 0.37 16.30
C ILE A 59 19.26 1.88 16.18
N VAL A 60 18.42 2.64 16.87
CA VAL A 60 18.46 4.10 16.86
C VAL A 60 19.37 4.54 17.99
N ALA A 61 20.47 5.24 17.66
CA ALA A 61 21.35 5.82 18.66
C ALA A 61 20.65 6.99 19.37
N PRO A 62 20.94 7.25 20.66
CA PRO A 62 20.41 8.42 21.36
C PRO A 62 20.84 9.72 20.65
N GLY A 63 19.88 10.63 20.40
CA GLY A 63 20.11 11.92 19.72
C GLY A 63 19.54 12.05 18.30
N MET A 64 18.69 11.12 17.86
CA MET A 64 17.99 11.17 16.57
C MET A 64 16.61 11.87 16.69
N PRO A 65 16.07 12.43 15.59
CA PRO A 65 14.77 13.11 15.60
C PRO A 65 13.65 12.15 16.03
N GLU A 66 12.71 12.67 16.80
CA GLU A 66 11.53 11.97 17.27
C GLU A 66 10.35 12.25 16.35
N CYS A 67 9.57 11.22 16.04
CA CYS A 67 8.36 11.37 15.24
C CYS A 67 7.26 12.07 16.04
N ALA A 68 6.69 13.14 15.50
CA ALA A 68 5.59 13.88 16.14
C ALA A 68 4.34 13.03 16.42
N THR A 69 4.08 11.98 15.62
CA THR A 69 2.87 11.15 15.75
C THR A 69 3.06 9.95 16.67
N CYS A 70 4.18 9.25 16.58
CA CYS A 70 4.38 7.99 17.30
C CYS A 70 5.44 8.06 18.41
N GLY A 71 6.14 9.19 18.55
CA GLY A 71 7.22 9.37 19.54
C GLY A 71 8.46 8.50 19.31
N LYS A 72 8.48 7.67 18.25
CA LYS A 72 9.64 6.83 17.94
C LYS A 72 10.74 7.68 17.33
N SER A 73 11.97 7.50 17.82
CA SER A 73 13.16 8.05 17.18
C SER A 73 13.40 7.35 15.85
N PHE A 74 13.84 8.09 14.82
CA PHE A 74 14.12 7.51 13.51
C PHE A 74 15.38 8.10 12.88
N LYS A 75 16.05 7.31 12.03
CA LYS A 75 17.28 7.72 11.35
C LYS A 75 16.97 8.40 10.02
N ILE A 76 17.51 9.60 9.84
CA ILE A 76 17.66 10.23 8.51
C ILE A 76 19.09 10.00 8.05
N THR A 77 19.26 9.36 6.90
CA THR A 77 20.57 9.10 6.29
C THR A 77 21.18 10.36 5.71
N SER A 78 22.51 10.37 5.53
CA SER A 78 23.20 11.51 4.92
C SER A 78 22.74 11.73 3.47
N GLN A 79 22.41 10.65 2.76
CA GLN A 79 21.86 10.70 1.40
C GLN A 79 20.49 11.37 1.36
N GLU A 80 19.59 11.03 2.29
CA GLU A 80 18.26 11.68 2.38
C GLU A 80 18.39 13.17 2.71
N LYS A 81 19.27 13.54 3.65
CA LYS A 81 19.50 14.95 3.99
C LYS A 81 20.05 15.74 2.80
N ALA A 82 20.97 15.17 2.04
CA ALA A 82 21.52 15.79 0.83
C ALA A 82 20.44 15.95 -0.25
N LEU A 83 19.57 14.95 -0.42
CA LEU A 83 18.43 15.00 -1.33
C LEU A 83 17.46 16.14 -0.96
N TYR A 84 17.08 16.24 0.32
CA TYR A 84 16.20 17.31 0.80
C TYR A 84 16.80 18.69 0.57
N GLY A 85 18.10 18.87 0.83
CA GLY A 85 18.80 20.12 0.52
C GLY A 85 18.80 20.46 -0.98
N LYS A 86 18.97 19.47 -1.86
CA LYS A 86 18.96 19.68 -3.32
C LYS A 86 17.58 20.06 -3.86
N ILE A 87 16.51 19.49 -3.31
CA ILE A 87 15.13 19.74 -3.74
C ILE A 87 14.55 21.00 -3.05
N GLY A 88 15.21 21.53 -2.01
CA GLY A 88 14.71 22.67 -1.25
C GLY A 88 13.60 22.30 -0.26
N LEU A 89 13.61 21.06 0.24
CA LEU A 89 12.66 20.56 1.23
C LEU A 89 13.27 20.54 2.63
N SER A 90 12.45 20.79 3.64
CA SER A 90 12.82 20.59 5.04
C SER A 90 12.91 19.09 5.37
N SER A 91 13.61 18.76 6.46
CA SER A 91 13.63 17.39 6.97
C SER A 91 12.24 17.01 7.50
N PRO A 92 11.81 15.76 7.36
CA PRO A 92 10.48 15.32 7.79
C PRO A 92 10.35 15.28 9.31
N ASP A 93 9.19 15.70 9.82
CA ASP A 93 8.82 15.66 11.25
C ASP A 93 8.20 14.31 11.68
N GLN A 94 7.92 13.45 10.70
CA GLN A 94 7.32 12.13 10.90
C GLN A 94 8.28 11.03 10.45
N CYS A 95 8.24 9.89 11.15
CA CYS A 95 8.99 8.71 10.74
C CYS A 95 8.44 8.12 9.42
N CYS A 96 9.24 7.24 8.79
CA CYS A 96 8.89 6.61 7.52
C CYS A 96 7.51 5.92 7.56
N ASP A 97 7.22 5.16 8.61
CA ASP A 97 5.96 4.41 8.74
C ASP A 97 4.75 5.33 8.91
N CYS A 98 4.85 6.34 9.79
CA CYS A 98 3.76 7.31 9.99
C CYS A 98 3.50 8.13 8.73
N ARG A 99 4.56 8.56 8.05
CA ARG A 99 4.44 9.26 6.76
C ARG A 99 3.81 8.36 5.71
N HIS A 100 4.22 7.09 5.63
CA HIS A 100 3.62 6.12 4.72
C HIS A 100 2.12 5.93 5.00
N ASN A 101 1.74 5.73 6.26
CA ASN A 101 0.34 5.58 6.66
C ASN A 101 -0.50 6.82 6.34
N LEU A 102 0.05 8.02 6.55
CA LEU A 102 -0.61 9.27 6.16
C LEU A 102 -0.85 9.30 4.64
N LEU A 103 0.17 8.97 3.84
CA LEU A 103 0.02 8.90 2.38
C LEU A 103 -1.01 7.84 1.95
N MET A 104 -1.06 6.69 2.63
CA MET A 104 -2.04 5.64 2.33
C MET A 104 -3.46 6.07 2.71
N SER A 105 -3.65 6.82 3.79
CA SER A 105 -4.96 7.34 4.20
C SER A 105 -5.55 8.38 3.24
N MET A 106 -4.72 9.03 2.43
CA MET A 106 -5.17 9.96 1.38
C MET A 106 -5.62 9.25 0.10
N ARG A 107 -5.43 7.93 0.00
CA ARG A 107 -5.87 7.16 -1.16
C ARG A 107 -7.32 6.76 -1.01
N ASN A 108 -8.03 6.76 -2.13
CA ASN A 108 -9.37 6.20 -2.17
C ASN A 108 -9.33 4.70 -1.84
N PRO A 109 -10.39 4.18 -1.19
CA PRO A 109 -10.49 2.75 -0.92
C PRO A 109 -10.49 1.95 -2.23
N ARG A 110 -10.04 0.70 -2.17
CA ARG A 110 -10.18 -0.25 -3.29
C ARG A 110 -11.59 -0.84 -3.36
N HIS A 111 -12.57 0.04 -3.43
CA HIS A 111 -13.97 -0.30 -3.60
C HIS A 111 -14.51 0.51 -4.78
N VAL A 112 -15.43 -0.09 -5.53
CA VAL A 112 -16.06 0.54 -6.69
C VAL A 112 -17.52 0.79 -6.33
N TRP A 113 -17.94 2.04 -6.43
CA TRP A 113 -19.32 2.45 -6.20
C TRP A 113 -19.99 2.80 -7.52
N ASN A 114 -21.29 2.52 -7.58
CA ASN A 114 -22.15 3.03 -8.64
C ASN A 114 -22.47 4.49 -8.37
N ARG A 115 -22.12 5.36 -9.32
CA ARG A 115 -22.36 6.81 -9.28
C ARG A 115 -23.15 7.22 -10.51
N ARG A 116 -23.74 8.41 -10.47
CA ARG A 116 -24.37 9.02 -11.65
C ARG A 116 -23.53 10.16 -12.17
N CYS A 117 -23.38 10.22 -13.49
CA CYS A 117 -22.69 11.31 -14.16
C CYS A 117 -23.38 12.64 -13.84
N GLY A 118 -22.62 13.63 -13.35
CA GLY A 118 -23.16 14.95 -12.98
C GLY A 118 -23.74 15.75 -14.16
N ASN A 119 -23.43 15.39 -15.42
CA ASN A 119 -23.95 16.08 -16.60
C ASN A 119 -25.11 15.35 -17.28
N CYS A 120 -24.96 14.04 -17.56
CA CYS A 120 -25.94 13.28 -18.33
C CYS A 120 -26.77 12.28 -17.51
N GLY A 121 -26.44 12.07 -16.23
CA GLY A 121 -27.14 11.13 -15.35
C GLY A 121 -26.91 9.64 -15.66
N TYR A 122 -26.00 9.30 -16.58
CA TYR A 122 -25.63 7.91 -16.88
C TYR A 122 -24.93 7.26 -15.68
N ASP A 123 -25.24 5.99 -15.42
CA ASP A 123 -24.63 5.22 -14.33
C ASP A 123 -23.17 4.89 -14.67
N VAL A 124 -22.25 5.20 -13.76
CA VAL A 124 -20.81 5.04 -13.91
C VAL A 124 -20.24 4.38 -12.67
N GLU A 125 -19.25 3.52 -12.87
CA GLU A 125 -18.49 2.91 -11.79
C GLU A 125 -17.28 3.79 -11.46
N SER A 126 -17.08 4.11 -10.18
CA SER A 126 -15.95 4.94 -9.77
C SER A 126 -15.45 4.58 -8.37
N SER A 127 -14.22 4.99 -8.05
CA SER A 127 -13.63 4.88 -6.71
C SER A 127 -14.01 6.03 -5.76
N PHE A 128 -14.98 6.86 -6.15
CA PHE A 128 -15.51 7.92 -5.29
C PHE A 128 -16.81 7.44 -4.67
N SER A 129 -16.88 7.51 -3.35
CA SER A 129 -18.06 7.13 -2.60
C SER A 129 -19.16 8.21 -2.67
N GLU A 130 -20.36 7.92 -2.20
CA GLU A 130 -21.48 8.87 -2.27
C GLU A 130 -21.36 10.03 -1.28
N ASP A 131 -20.63 9.81 -0.19
CA ASP A 131 -20.27 10.76 0.87
C ASP A 131 -19.19 11.75 0.45
N MET A 132 -18.47 11.47 -0.64
CA MET A 132 -17.50 12.39 -1.24
C MET A 132 -18.22 13.50 -2.02
N SER A 133 -17.74 14.74 -1.88
CA SER A 133 -18.32 15.94 -2.49
C SER A 133 -18.05 16.08 -4.00
N GLU A 134 -17.17 15.22 -4.52
CA GLU A 134 -16.64 15.26 -5.86
C GLU A 134 -17.68 14.84 -6.91
N ILE A 135 -17.77 15.61 -8.00
CA ILE A 135 -18.66 15.33 -9.12
C ILE A 135 -17.99 14.32 -10.05
N VAL A 136 -18.65 13.19 -10.27
CA VAL A 136 -18.17 12.16 -11.19
C VAL A 136 -18.79 12.40 -12.57
N TYR A 137 -17.95 12.43 -13.61
CA TYR A 137 -18.40 12.52 -15.00
C TYR A 137 -18.14 11.19 -15.73
N CYS A 138 -19.00 10.85 -16.69
CA CYS A 138 -18.71 9.76 -17.60
C CYS A 138 -17.62 10.16 -18.60
N GLU A 139 -16.90 9.17 -19.12
CA GLU A 139 -15.83 9.36 -20.11
C GLU A 139 -16.27 10.26 -21.29
N LYS A 140 -17.47 10.02 -21.83
CA LYS A 140 -18.04 10.80 -22.94
C LYS A 140 -18.31 12.26 -22.59
N CYS A 141 -18.66 12.58 -21.35
CA CYS A 141 -18.87 13.96 -20.92
C CYS A 141 -17.54 14.64 -20.61
N TYR A 142 -16.60 13.90 -20.01
CA TYR A 142 -15.26 14.40 -19.73
C TYR A 142 -14.51 14.79 -21.01
N LEU A 143 -14.51 13.92 -22.02
CA LEU A 143 -13.86 14.15 -23.33
C LEU A 143 -14.46 15.28 -24.17
N LYS A 144 -15.61 15.85 -23.77
CA LYS A 144 -16.17 17.04 -24.43
C LYS A 144 -15.65 18.35 -23.83
N VAL A 145 -15.10 18.29 -22.63
CA VAL A 145 -14.62 19.45 -21.87
C VAL A 145 -13.12 19.62 -22.02
N VAL A 146 -12.38 18.50 -22.13
CA VAL A 146 -10.94 18.45 -22.44
C VAL A 146 -10.72 18.57 -23.94
#